data_AF-A0A7L0NT97-F1
#
_entry.id   AF-A0A7L0NT97-F1
#
_cell.length_a   1.000
_cell.length_b   1.000
_cell.length_c   1.000
_cell.angle_alpha   90.00
_cell.angle_beta   90.00
_cell.angle_gamma   90.00
#
_symmetry.space_group_name_H-M   'P 1'
#
loop_
_entity.id
_entity.type
_entity.pdbx_description
1 polymer ?
#
loop_
_entity_poly.entity_id
_entity_poly.type
_entity_poly.pdbx_seq_one_letter_code
_entity_poly.pdbx_strand_id
1 'polypeptide(L)'
;HSTCERTLARRAREAHMKRFCKAQAIQRRLEEIEVTFRELEQQGTKLEKLLRDESGSPTDQQAQWTNQLLYLVQKKNSLMTEESDLMIAVQELKLEEQQQQLDKKLRSYMNREETLKTPEDHKAEQEILAQLLKVVNERNVLIHIQEEKRLSEL
;
A
#
# COMPACT_ATOMS: atom_id res chain seq x y z
N HIS A 1 -17.48 7.97 35.54
CA HIS A 1 -17.91 7.61 34.18
C HIS A 1 -17.46 8.60 33.10
N SER A 2 -17.64 9.92 33.25
CA SER A 2 -17.36 10.92 32.20
C SER A 2 -15.90 11.05 31.73
N THR A 3 -14.90 10.80 32.57
CA THR A 3 -13.47 10.89 32.21
C THR A 3 -12.97 9.71 31.38
N CYS A 4 -13.55 8.52 31.57
CA CYS A 4 -13.19 7.30 30.83
C CYS A 4 -13.70 7.36 29.38
N GLU A 5 -14.94 7.82 29.18
CA GLU A 5 -15.52 7.99 27.84
C GLU A 5 -14.77 9.06 27.02
N ARG A 6 -14.39 10.18 27.66
CA ARG A 6 -13.59 11.23 27.03
C ARG A 6 -12.22 10.73 26.59
N THR A 7 -11.58 9.88 27.39
CA THR A 7 -10.26 9.32 27.07
C THR A 7 -10.33 8.27 25.96
N LEU A 8 -11.36 7.42 25.94
CA LEU A 8 -11.61 6.47 24.85
C LEU A 8 -11.91 7.17 23.52
N ALA A 9 -12.77 8.20 23.54
CA ALA A 9 -13.09 8.98 22.34
C ALA A 9 -11.87 9.73 21.80
N ARG A 10 -10.99 10.24 22.68
CA ARG A 10 -9.72 10.86 22.29
C ARG A 10 -8.80 9.85 21.58
N ARG A 11 -8.62 8.66 22.17
CA ARG A 11 -7.80 7.59 21.58
C ARG A 11 -8.32 7.16 20.20
N ALA A 12 -9.62 7.03 20.04
CA ALA A 12 -10.24 6.69 18.75
C ALA A 12 -9.96 7.76 17.69
N ARG A 13 -10.07 9.05 18.04
CA ARG A 13 -9.73 10.17 17.15
C ARG A 13 -8.24 10.19 16.79
N GLU A 14 -7.36 9.97 17.75
CA GLU A 14 -5.92 9.90 17.51
C GLU A 14 -5.54 8.73 16.58
N ALA A 15 -6.13 7.55 16.79
CA ALA A 15 -5.91 6.40 15.90
C ALA A 15 -6.39 6.68 14.47
N HIS A 16 -7.57 7.29 14.32
CA HIS A 16 -8.08 7.70 13.02
C HIS A 16 -7.14 8.71 12.34
N MET A 17 -6.71 9.75 13.07
CA MET A 17 -5.79 10.76 12.54
C MET A 17 -4.46 10.14 12.10
N LYS A 18 -3.87 9.25 12.92
CA LYS A 18 -2.63 8.56 12.56
C LYS A 18 -2.73 7.79 11.24
N ARG A 19 -3.84 7.08 11.02
CA ARG A 19 -4.06 6.36 9.77
C ARG A 19 -4.28 7.27 8.59
N PHE A 20 -5.06 8.32 8.77
CA PHE A 20 -5.26 9.33 7.74
C PHE A 20 -3.93 9.96 7.31
N CYS A 21 -3.10 10.37 8.28
CA CYS A 21 -1.76 10.89 8.00
C CYS A 21 -0.87 9.84 7.30
N LYS A 22 -0.93 8.56 7.69
CA LYS A 22 -0.19 7.48 7.01
C LYS A 22 -0.64 7.35 5.55
N ALA A 23 -1.95 7.32 5.29
CA ALA A 23 -2.50 7.24 3.94
C ALA A 23 -2.10 8.44 3.08
N GLN A 24 -2.17 9.65 3.64
CA GLN A 24 -1.76 10.87 2.94
C GLN A 24 -0.27 10.88 2.61
N ALA A 25 0.59 10.42 3.53
CA ALA A 25 2.03 10.33 3.30
C ALA A 25 2.36 9.34 2.18
N ILE A 26 1.69 8.18 2.15
CA ILE A 26 1.84 7.19 1.08
C ILE A 26 1.40 7.76 -0.27
N GLN A 27 0.23 8.40 -0.31
CA GLN A 27 -0.29 9.00 -1.54
C GLN A 27 0.65 10.05 -2.11
N ARG A 28 1.15 10.96 -1.25
CA ARG A 28 2.15 11.95 -1.65
C ARG A 28 3.41 11.29 -2.21
N ARG A 29 3.88 10.21 -1.57
CA ARG A 29 5.09 9.53 -2.02
C ARG A 29 4.91 8.85 -3.37
N LEU A 30 3.74 8.25 -3.62
CA LEU A 30 3.40 7.67 -4.93
C LEU A 30 3.38 8.75 -6.03
N GLU A 31 2.82 9.92 -5.76
CA GLU A 31 2.83 11.06 -6.68
C GLU A 31 4.26 11.55 -6.99
N GLU A 32 5.12 11.63 -5.96
CA GLU A 32 6.54 11.96 -6.13
C GLU A 32 7.25 10.92 -7.01
N ILE A 33 7.00 9.63 -6.79
CA ILE A 33 7.54 8.55 -7.62
C ILE A 33 7.08 8.70 -9.06
N GLU A 34 5.77 8.92 -9.30
CA GLU A 34 5.20 9.06 -10.63
C GLU A 34 5.83 10.23 -11.42
N VAL A 35 6.07 11.37 -10.76
CA VAL A 35 6.77 12.51 -11.37
C VAL A 35 8.20 12.13 -11.75
N THR A 36 8.96 11.55 -10.82
CA THR A 36 10.35 11.14 -11.10
C THR A 36 10.44 10.07 -12.19
N PHE A 37 9.46 9.17 -12.27
CA PHE A 37 9.40 8.15 -13.30
C PHE A 37 9.20 8.76 -14.69
N ARG A 38 8.30 9.73 -14.82
CA ARG A 38 8.10 10.50 -16.06
C ARG A 38 9.38 11.22 -16.51
N GLU A 39 10.12 11.80 -15.57
CA GLU A 39 11.40 12.46 -15.88
C GLU A 39 12.46 11.46 -16.40
N LEU A 40 12.57 10.29 -15.76
CA LEU A 40 13.48 9.23 -16.19
C LEU A 40 13.10 8.68 -17.56
N GLU A 41 11.81 8.55 -17.87
CA GLU A 41 11.34 8.12 -19.20
C GLU A 41 11.67 9.13 -20.30
N GLN A 42 11.54 10.43 -20.01
CA GLN A 42 11.95 11.48 -20.93
C GLN A 42 13.47 11.47 -21.17
N GLN A 43 14.26 11.24 -20.11
CA GLN A 43 15.71 11.11 -20.22
C GLN A 43 16.10 9.86 -21.02
N GLY A 44 15.44 8.72 -20.76
CA GLY A 44 15.63 7.47 -21.50
C GLY A 44 15.33 7.63 -22.98
N THR A 45 14.19 8.25 -23.33
CA THR A 45 13.81 8.51 -24.72
C THR A 45 14.85 9.38 -25.45
N LYS A 46 15.43 10.37 -24.77
CA LYS A 46 16.50 11.22 -25.34
C LYS A 46 17.77 10.40 -25.56
N LEU A 47 18.16 9.59 -24.58
CA LEU A 47 19.36 8.76 -24.65
C LEU A 47 19.25 7.69 -25.75
N GLU A 48 18.09 7.05 -25.90
CA GLU A 48 17.82 6.07 -26.96
C GLU A 48 17.88 6.69 -28.35
N LYS A 49 17.38 7.92 -28.53
CA LYS A 49 17.50 8.66 -29.79
C LYS A 49 18.96 8.95 -30.13
N LEU A 50 19.73 9.46 -29.17
CA LEU A 50 21.16 9.73 -29.35
C LEU A 50 21.94 8.44 -29.72
N LEU A 51 21.69 7.34 -29.02
CA LEU A 51 22.30 6.03 -29.32
C LEU A 51 21.98 5.53 -30.74
N ARG A 52 20.77 5.80 -31.25
CA ARG A 52 20.35 5.41 -32.60
C ARG A 52 20.98 6.28 -33.68
N ASP A 53 21.04 7.59 -33.44
CA ASP A 53 21.56 8.57 -34.39
C ASP A 53 23.10 8.55 -34.47
N GLU A 54 23.78 8.22 -33.38
CA GLU A 54 25.25 8.21 -33.28
C GLU A 54 25.85 6.79 -33.28
N SER A 55 25.26 5.87 -34.04
CA SER A 55 25.72 4.47 -34.17
C SER A 55 27.16 4.29 -34.72
N GLY A 56 27.80 5.36 -35.19
CA GLY A 56 29.21 5.42 -35.62
C GLY A 56 30.17 6.14 -34.67
N SER A 57 29.74 6.48 -33.45
CA SER A 57 30.54 7.20 -32.43
C SER A 57 31.68 6.35 -31.85
N PRO A 58 32.77 6.99 -31.36
CA PRO A 58 33.90 6.27 -30.75
C PRO A 58 33.50 5.45 -29.53
N THR A 59 34.19 4.33 -29.30
CA THR A 59 33.88 3.32 -28.27
C THR A 59 33.71 3.91 -26.86
N ASP A 60 34.46 4.95 -26.51
CA ASP A 60 34.36 5.62 -25.19
C ASP A 60 33.02 6.35 -24.98
N GLN A 61 32.48 6.96 -26.04
CA GLN A 61 31.18 7.66 -25.99
C GLN A 61 30.02 6.67 -25.89
N GLN A 62 30.12 5.53 -26.59
CA GLN A 62 29.19 4.41 -26.43
C GLN A 62 29.24 3.81 -25.02
N ALA A 63 30.44 3.66 -24.43
CA ALA A 63 30.60 3.22 -23.05
C ALA A 63 29.95 4.21 -22.06
N GLN A 64 30.05 5.52 -22.30
CA GLN A 64 29.41 6.52 -21.45
C GLN A 64 27.87 6.42 -21.49
N TRP A 65 27.28 6.30 -22.67
CA TRP A 65 25.82 6.19 -22.80
C TRP A 65 25.26 4.88 -22.28
N THR A 66 25.98 3.77 -22.47
CA THR A 66 25.57 2.48 -21.90
C THR A 66 25.58 2.52 -20.38
N ASN A 67 26.57 3.17 -19.76
CA ASN A 67 26.57 3.42 -18.30
C ASN A 67 25.40 4.30 -17.87
N GLN A 68 25.08 5.34 -18.64
CA GLN A 68 23.95 6.22 -18.35
C GLN A 68 22.60 5.49 -18.46
N LEU A 69 22.45 4.61 -19.45
CA LEU A 69 21.27 3.76 -19.60
C LEU A 69 21.14 2.79 -18.41
N LEU A 70 22.24 2.14 -18.02
CA LEU A 70 22.27 1.27 -16.85
C LEU A 70 21.83 2.00 -15.59
N TYR A 71 22.32 3.23 -15.38
CA TYR A 71 21.88 4.08 -14.26
C TYR A 71 20.38 4.37 -14.30
N LEU A 72 19.83 4.74 -15.46
CA LEU A 72 18.39 5.00 -15.60
C LEU A 72 17.56 3.76 -15.30
N VAL A 73 17.98 2.59 -15.79
CA VAL A 73 17.31 1.30 -15.53
C VAL A 73 17.37 0.95 -14.05
N GLN A 74 18.54 1.05 -13.42
CA GLN A 74 18.69 0.80 -11.97
C GLN A 74 17.81 1.74 -11.14
N LYS A 75 17.77 3.03 -11.50
CA LYS A 75 16.94 4.01 -10.81
C LYS A 75 15.44 3.71 -10.98
N LYS A 76 15.01 3.35 -12.19
CA LYS A 76 13.63 2.97 -12.50
C LYS A 76 13.22 1.69 -11.75
N ASN A 77 14.10 0.70 -11.69
CA ASN A 77 13.86 -0.52 -10.91
C ASN A 77 13.72 -0.22 -9.41
N SER A 78 14.59 0.62 -8.85
CA SER A 78 14.48 1.03 -7.44
C SER A 78 13.16 1.75 -7.14
N LEU A 79 12.68 2.61 -8.05
CA LEU A 79 11.41 3.30 -7.90
C LEU A 79 10.22 2.34 -8.01
N MET A 80 10.25 1.37 -8.93
CA MET A 80 9.21 0.34 -9.01
C MET A 80 9.15 -0.53 -7.76
N THR A 81 10.30 -0.89 -7.20
CA THR A 81 10.37 -1.63 -5.93
C THR A 81 9.72 -0.83 -4.79
N GLU A 82 10.05 0.46 -4.69
CA GLU A 82 9.46 1.36 -3.70
C GLU A 82 7.94 1.55 -3.90
N GLU A 83 7.50 1.76 -5.14
CA GLU A 83 6.08 1.85 -5.49
C GLU A 83 5.32 0.58 -5.10
N SER A 84 5.87 -0.59 -5.39
CA SER A 84 5.27 -1.88 -5.00
C SER A 84 5.10 -1.98 -3.48
N ASP A 85 6.09 -1.55 -2.69
CA ASP A 85 5.99 -1.56 -1.22
C ASP A 85 4.91 -0.60 -0.70
N LEU A 86 4.84 0.59 -1.30
CA LEU A 86 3.80 1.57 -0.98
C LEU A 86 2.41 1.04 -1.35
N MET A 87 2.26 0.33 -2.47
CA MET A 87 1.00 -0.28 -2.89
C MET A 87 0.55 -1.39 -1.94
N ILE A 88 1.48 -2.17 -1.38
CA ILE A 88 1.15 -3.13 -0.32
C ILE A 88 0.65 -2.38 0.93
N ALA A 89 1.32 -1.30 1.33
CA ALA A 89 0.90 -0.48 2.46
C ALA A 89 -0.49 0.18 2.25
N VAL A 90 -0.84 0.56 1.02
CA VAL A 90 -2.20 1.00 0.65
C VAL A 90 -3.21 -0.12 0.88
N GLN A 91 -2.90 -1.34 0.44
CA GLN A 91 -3.80 -2.48 0.62
C GLN A 91 -3.99 -2.84 2.10
N GLU A 92 -2.93 -2.81 2.90
CA GLU A 92 -3.01 -3.00 4.35
C GLU A 92 -3.95 -1.98 5.01
N LEU A 93 -3.85 -0.69 4.64
CA LEU A 93 -4.71 0.37 5.15
C LEU A 93 -6.18 0.13 4.80
N LYS A 94 -6.47 -0.31 3.58
CA LYS A 94 -7.84 -0.66 3.14
C LYS A 94 -8.40 -1.83 3.96
N LEU A 95 -7.60 -2.87 4.16
CA LEU A 95 -7.98 -4.02 4.98
C LEU A 95 -8.17 -3.63 6.45
N GLU A 96 -7.37 -2.69 6.97
CA GLU A 96 -7.55 -2.15 8.31
C GLU A 96 -8.89 -1.40 8.43
N GLU A 97 -9.21 -0.52 7.49
CA GLU A 97 -10.49 0.18 7.47
C GLU A 97 -11.68 -0.78 7.39
N GLN A 98 -11.63 -1.77 6.49
CA GLN A 98 -12.67 -2.79 6.37
C GLN A 98 -12.85 -3.58 7.67
N GLN A 99 -11.76 -4.04 8.29
CA GLN A 99 -11.84 -4.73 9.58
C GLN A 99 -12.50 -3.85 10.63
N GLN A 100 -12.15 -2.57 10.72
CA GLN A 100 -12.75 -1.67 11.70
C GLN A 100 -14.24 -1.45 11.50
N GLN A 101 -14.70 -1.35 10.25
CA GLN A 101 -16.12 -1.23 9.94
C GLN A 101 -16.87 -2.49 10.33
N LEU A 102 -16.31 -3.67 10.03
CA LEU A 102 -16.87 -4.97 10.41
C LEU A 102 -16.91 -5.16 11.93
N ASP A 103 -15.83 -4.82 12.64
CA ASP A 103 -15.76 -4.90 14.10
C ASP A 103 -16.79 -3.98 14.78
N LYS A 104 -17.00 -2.77 14.25
CA LYS A 104 -18.04 -1.85 14.75
C LYS A 104 -19.44 -2.44 14.56
N LYS A 105 -19.73 -3.02 13.40
CA LYS A 105 -21.01 -3.69 13.13
C LYS A 105 -21.20 -4.87 14.07
N LEU A 106 -20.20 -5.75 14.20
CA LEU A 106 -20.27 -6.91 15.09
C LEU A 106 -20.50 -6.50 16.55
N ARG A 107 -19.80 -5.47 17.05
CA ARG A 107 -20.01 -4.91 18.39
C ARG A 107 -21.42 -4.38 18.59
N SER A 108 -22.05 -3.81 17.56
CA SER A 108 -23.44 -3.33 17.67
C SER A 108 -24.43 -4.47 17.89
N TYR A 109 -24.21 -5.64 17.27
CA TYR A 109 -25.01 -6.83 17.49
C TYR A 109 -24.70 -7.50 18.84
N MET A 110 -23.42 -7.61 19.22
CA MET A 110 -23.02 -8.19 20.51
C MET A 110 -23.49 -7.40 21.73
N ASN A 111 -23.67 -6.08 21.61
CA ASN A 111 -24.18 -5.24 22.68
C ASN A 111 -25.70 -5.36 22.88
N ARG A 112 -26.41 -6.06 21.98
CA ARG A 112 -27.85 -6.34 22.10
C ARG A 112 -28.06 -7.63 22.89
N GLU A 113 -29.07 -7.66 23.75
CA GLU A 113 -29.43 -8.86 24.50
C GLU A 113 -29.82 -10.00 23.55
N GLU A 114 -29.34 -11.21 23.87
CA GLU A 114 -29.56 -12.41 23.05
C GLU A 114 -31.05 -12.74 22.86
N THR A 115 -31.87 -12.47 23.88
CA THR A 115 -33.33 -12.64 23.86
C THR A 115 -34.05 -11.72 22.89
N LEU A 116 -33.40 -10.62 22.48
CA LEU A 116 -33.95 -9.62 21.57
C LEU A 116 -33.44 -9.79 20.13
N LYS A 117 -32.54 -10.74 19.86
CA LYS A 117 -31.97 -10.96 18.52
C LYS A 117 -32.92 -11.77 17.65
N THR A 118 -33.07 -11.35 16.41
CA THR A 118 -33.83 -12.11 15.41
C THR A 118 -32.93 -13.14 14.72
N PRO A 119 -33.48 -14.19 14.09
CA PRO A 119 -32.68 -15.12 13.28
C PRO A 119 -31.90 -14.41 12.15
N GLU A 120 -32.41 -13.28 11.63
CA GLU A 120 -31.69 -12.45 10.68
C GLU A 120 -30.47 -11.75 11.30
N ASP A 121 -30.58 -11.29 12.55
CA ASP A 121 -29.45 -10.71 13.29
C ASP A 121 -28.32 -11.75 13.46
N HIS A 122 -28.66 -12.99 13.81
CA HIS A 122 -27.68 -14.08 13.90
C HIS A 122 -27.02 -14.41 12.57
N LYS A 123 -27.79 -14.38 11.48
CA LYS A 123 -27.24 -14.58 10.14
C LYS A 123 -26.28 -13.45 9.76
N ALA A 124 -26.63 -12.21 10.06
CA ALA A 124 -25.76 -11.06 9.82
C ALA A 124 -24.46 -11.14 10.65
N GLU A 125 -24.52 -11.56 11.92
CA GLU A 125 -23.33 -11.81 12.74
C GLU A 125 -22.40 -12.86 12.10
N GLN A 126 -22.95 -13.98 11.62
CA GLN A 126 -22.19 -15.02 10.93
C GLN A 126 -21.54 -14.53 9.63
N GLU A 127 -22.27 -13.75 8.83
CA GLU A 127 -21.75 -13.14 7.60
C GLU A 127 -20.62 -12.14 7.88
N ILE A 128 -20.74 -11.34 8.96
CA ILE A 128 -19.68 -10.40 9.38
C ILE A 128 -18.43 -11.17 9.84
N LEU A 129 -18.59 -12.24 10.61
CA LEU A 129 -17.48 -13.09 11.03
C LEU A 129 -16.77 -13.75 9.83
N ALA A 130 -17.53 -14.24 8.85
CA ALA A 130 -16.96 -14.78 7.61
C ALA A 130 -16.15 -13.71 6.83
N GLN A 131 -16.65 -12.47 6.75
CA GLN A 131 -15.93 -11.37 6.14
C GLN A 131 -14.66 -10.99 6.92
N LEU A 132 -14.69 -11.00 8.25
CA LEU A 132 -13.51 -10.77 9.09
C LEU A 132 -12.43 -11.83 8.84
N LEU A 133 -12.82 -13.11 8.73
CA LEU A 133 -11.90 -14.19 8.37
C LEU A 133 -11.28 -13.96 6.97
N LYS A 134 -12.08 -13.50 6.01
CA LYS A 134 -11.58 -13.15 4.67
C LYS A 134 -10.53 -12.04 4.74
N VAL A 135 -10.77 -10.98 5.51
CA VAL A 135 -9.81 -9.87 5.70
C VAL A 135 -8.50 -10.37 6.32
N VAL A 136 -8.58 -11.26 7.32
CA VAL A 136 -7.38 -11.87 7.92
C VAL A 136 -6.61 -12.69 6.89
N ASN A 137 -7.31 -13.48 6.08
CA ASN A 137 -6.66 -14.27 5.02
C ASN A 137 -6.01 -13.38 3.95
N GLU A 138 -6.68 -12.30 3.53
CA GLU A 138 -6.12 -11.32 2.59
C GLU A 138 -4.85 -10.66 3.15
N ARG A 139 -4.78 -10.37 4.46
CA ARG A 139 -3.54 -9.89 5.08
C ARG A 139 -2.44 -10.94 5.11
N ASN A 140 -2.77 -12.21 5.37
CA ASN A 140 -1.79 -13.29 5.34
C ASN A 140 -1.14 -13.39 3.96
N VAL A 141 -1.90 -13.21 2.88
CA VAL A 141 -1.36 -13.18 1.51
C VAL A 141 -0.35 -12.02 1.34
N LEU A 142 -0.64 -10.83 1.85
CA LEU A 142 0.30 -9.70 1.78
C LEU A 142 1.60 -9.98 2.54
N ILE A 143 1.50 -10.59 3.73
CA ILE A 143 2.68 -10.98 4.51
C ILE A 143 3.53 -12.00 3.74
N HIS A 144 2.89 -12.98 3.09
CA HIS A 144 3.61 -13.94 2.25
C HIS A 144 4.34 -13.27 1.08
N ILE A 145 3.69 -12.32 0.38
CA ILE A 145 4.32 -11.57 -0.71
C ILE A 145 5.56 -10.79 -0.21
N GLN A 146 5.44 -10.13 0.95
CA GLN A 146 6.57 -9.40 1.57
C GLN A 146 7.71 -10.34 1.96
N GLU A 147 7.40 -11.52 2.49
CA GLU A 147 8.41 -12.50 2.88
C GLU A 147 9.11 -13.13 1.67
N GLU A 148 8.37 -13.47 0.61
CA GLU A 148 8.93 -13.95 -0.65
C GLU A 148 9.87 -12.92 -1.28
N LYS A 149 9.47 -11.63 -1.27
CA LYS A 149 10.32 -10.53 -1.71
C LYS A 149 11.60 -10.45 -0.87
N ARG A 150 11.49 -10.48 0.46
CA ARG A 150 12.63 -10.44 1.39
C ARG A 150 13.62 -11.59 1.14
N LEU A 151 13.12 -12.79 0.84
CA LEU A 151 13.94 -13.96 0.53
C LEU A 151 14.59 -13.87 -0.85
N SER A 152 13.96 -13.19 -1.80
CA SER A 152 14.51 -13.00 -3.16
C SER A 152 15.62 -11.94 -3.22
N GLU A 153 15.70 -11.06 -2.22
CA GLU A 153 16.71 -10.01 -2.09
C GLU A 153 17.96 -10.46 -1.30
N LEU A 154 17.98 -11.71 -0.81
CA LEU A 154 19.05 -12.35 -0.02
C LEU A 154 20.02 -13.13 -0.93
#